data_AF-A0A3D6CVF1-F1
#
_entry.id   AF-A0A3D6CVF1-F1
#
_cell.length_a   1.000
_cell.length_b   1.000
_cell.length_c   1.000
_cell.angle_alpha   90.00
_cell.angle_beta   90.00
_cell.angle_gamma   90.00
#
_symmetry.space_group_name_H-M   'P 1'
#
loop_
_entity.id
_entity.type
_entity.pdbx_description
1 polymer ?
#
loop_
_entity_poly.entity_id
_entity_poly.type
_entity_poly.pdbx_seq_one_letter_code
_entity_poly.pdbx_strand_id
1 'polypeptide(L)'
;MTAVTAWQALLRYVIASGVLNLIWEIAQMPLYTLWLTGSFPEISYAILHCTAGDILIASLSLTGARVILRARNWPRDRSVSVAVVTIALALVYTVFSEWWNVEVRQAWAYRDIMPRLPGIGTGLSPLLQWLGLPLLVFWIVARLPGRSSSR
;
A
#
# COMPACT_ATOMS: atom_id res chain seq x y z
N MET A 1 12.56 8.63 -26.29
CA MET A 1 12.03 8.61 -24.91
C MET A 1 13.20 8.46 -23.95
N THR A 2 13.46 9.42 -23.06
CA THR A 2 14.53 9.25 -22.06
C THR A 2 14.12 8.16 -21.07
N ALA A 3 15.05 7.25 -20.78
CA ALA A 3 14.76 6.13 -19.91
C ALA A 3 14.69 6.60 -18.45
N VAL A 4 13.63 6.19 -17.74
CA VAL A 4 13.41 6.54 -16.33
C VAL A 4 14.59 6.04 -15.49
N THR A 5 15.08 6.87 -14.57
CA THR A 5 16.13 6.46 -13.61
C THR A 5 15.52 5.69 -12.45
N ALA A 6 16.32 4.87 -11.76
CA ALA A 6 15.84 4.13 -10.59
C ALA A 6 15.28 5.06 -9.49
N TRP A 7 15.92 6.21 -9.28
CA TRP A 7 15.45 7.23 -8.34
C TRP A 7 14.10 7.82 -8.74
N GLN A 8 13.91 8.18 -10.02
CA GLN A 8 12.63 8.69 -10.51
C GLN A 8 11.52 7.65 -10.37
N ALA A 9 11.82 6.38 -10.61
CA ALA A 9 10.86 5.30 -10.45
C ALA A 9 10.46 5.10 -8.97
N LEU A 10 11.43 5.17 -8.04
CA LEU A 10 11.15 5.11 -6.61
C LEU A 10 10.29 6.28 -6.13
N LEU A 11 10.62 7.50 -6.54
CA LEU A 11 9.81 8.68 -6.20
C LEU A 11 8.38 8.55 -6.73
N ARG A 12 8.21 8.15 -7.99
CA ARG A 12 6.89 7.91 -8.57
C ARG A 12 6.13 6.84 -7.81
N TYR A 13 6.79 5.75 -7.45
CA TYR A 13 6.19 4.68 -6.68
C TYR A 13 5.69 5.17 -5.32
N VAL A 14 6.53 5.89 -4.56
CA VAL A 14 6.17 6.41 -3.23
C VAL A 14 5.03 7.42 -3.33
N ILE A 15 5.10 8.37 -4.26
CA ILE A 15 4.05 9.38 -4.44
C ILE A 15 2.73 8.74 -4.87
N ALA A 16 2.76 7.88 -5.89
CA ALA A 16 1.55 7.20 -6.36
C ALA A 16 0.95 6.31 -5.28
N SER A 17 1.78 5.56 -4.55
CA SER A 17 1.32 4.76 -3.40
C SER A 17 0.70 5.62 -2.33
N GLY A 18 1.34 6.74 -1.95
CA GLY A 18 0.81 7.63 -0.91
C GLY A 18 -0.54 8.23 -1.29
N VAL A 19 -0.69 8.73 -2.52
CA VAL A 19 -1.96 9.30 -3.00
C VAL A 19 -3.05 8.23 -3.05
N LEU A 20 -2.75 7.07 -3.61
CA LEU A 20 -3.75 6.01 -3.76
C LEU A 20 -4.16 5.40 -2.42
N ASN A 21 -3.23 5.17 -1.49
CA ASN A 21 -3.56 4.71 -0.14
C ASN A 21 -4.37 5.76 0.60
N LEU A 22 -4.02 7.05 0.53
CA LEU A 22 -4.82 8.11 1.17
C LEU A 22 -6.27 8.11 0.69
N ILE A 23 -6.47 8.03 -0.64
CA ILE A 23 -7.81 7.96 -1.23
C ILE A 23 -8.55 6.72 -0.72
N TRP A 24 -7.86 5.58 -0.67
CA TRP A 24 -8.43 4.33 -0.20
C TRP A 24 -8.80 4.38 1.28
N GLU A 25 -7.93 4.92 2.15
CA GLU A 25 -8.16 5.09 3.58
C GLU A 25 -9.39 5.96 3.87
N ILE A 26 -9.54 7.07 3.15
CA ILE A 26 -10.75 7.91 3.23
C ILE A 26 -11.98 7.11 2.80
N ALA A 27 -11.90 6.37 1.70
CA ALA A 27 -13.02 5.62 1.15
C ALA A 27 -13.45 4.44 2.04
N GLN A 28 -12.51 3.78 2.72
CA GLN A 28 -12.81 2.62 3.56
C GLN A 28 -13.17 3.00 5.01
N MET A 29 -12.90 4.22 5.45
CA MET A 29 -13.19 4.67 6.82
C MET A 29 -14.61 4.33 7.30
N PRO A 30 -15.68 4.45 6.48
CA PRO A 30 -17.04 4.06 6.87
C PRO A 30 -17.21 2.59 7.28
N LEU A 31 -16.27 1.70 6.96
CA LEU A 31 -16.29 0.27 7.33
C LEU A 31 -15.82 0.03 8.77
N TYR A 32 -15.23 1.03 9.42
CA TYR A 32 -14.72 0.94 10.80
C TYR A 32 -15.67 1.60 11.79
N THR A 33 -15.70 1.10 13.03
CA THR A 33 -16.59 1.65 14.07
C THR A 33 -16.25 3.10 14.41
N LEU A 34 -14.97 3.46 14.27
CA LEU A 34 -14.46 4.81 14.45
C LEU A 34 -15.21 5.87 13.61
N TRP A 35 -15.75 5.50 12.45
CA TRP A 35 -16.58 6.41 11.66
C TRP A 35 -17.85 6.90 12.39
N LEU A 36 -18.42 6.04 13.24
CA LEU A 36 -19.63 6.35 14.01
C LEU A 36 -19.32 6.95 15.37
N THR A 37 -18.20 6.54 15.98
CA THR A 37 -17.88 6.88 17.38
C THR A 37 -16.83 7.98 17.53
N GLY A 38 -15.99 8.17 16.50
CA GLY A 38 -14.85 9.09 16.54
C GLY A 38 -15.23 10.52 16.19
N SER A 39 -14.51 11.46 16.79
CA SER A 39 -14.52 12.87 16.40
C SER A 39 -13.74 13.09 15.10
N PHE A 40 -13.96 14.25 14.47
CA PHE A 40 -13.26 14.61 13.22
C PHE A 40 -11.72 14.57 13.35
N PRO A 41 -11.08 15.07 14.43
CA PRO A 41 -9.63 14.95 14.61
C PRO A 41 -9.16 13.51 14.76
N GLU A 42 -9.91 12.65 15.46
CA GLU A 42 -9.56 11.24 15.65
C GLU A 42 -9.63 10.46 14.32
N ILE A 43 -10.69 10.68 13.55
CA ILE A 43 -10.83 10.08 12.21
C ILE A 43 -9.70 10.56 11.30
N SER A 44 -9.41 11.86 11.30
CA SER A 44 -8.33 12.43 10.47
C SER A 44 -6.97 11.87 10.87
N TYR A 45 -6.69 11.75 12.17
CA TYR A 45 -5.47 11.14 12.67
C TYR A 45 -5.36 9.68 12.23
N ALA A 46 -6.43 8.90 12.34
CA ALA A 46 -6.45 7.50 11.91
C ALA A 46 -6.13 7.36 10.42
N ILE A 47 -6.79 8.15 9.55
CA ILE A 47 -6.53 8.14 8.10
C ILE A 47 -5.06 8.45 7.81
N LEU A 48 -4.51 9.51 8.42
CA LEU A 48 -3.13 9.93 8.18
C LEU A 48 -2.12 8.92 8.74
N HIS A 49 -2.37 8.36 9.92
CA HIS A 49 -1.53 7.35 10.55
C HIS A 49 -1.48 6.07 9.71
N CYS A 50 -2.64 5.56 9.27
CA CYS A 50 -2.73 4.39 8.40
C CYS A 50 -2.05 4.64 7.06
N THR A 51 -2.33 5.79 6.41
CA THR A 51 -1.67 6.16 5.14
C THR A 51 -0.14 6.20 5.28
N ALA A 52 0.38 6.75 6.37
CA ALA A 52 1.82 6.78 6.62
C ALA A 52 2.40 5.37 6.81
N GLY A 53 1.67 4.50 7.53
CA GLY A 53 1.97 3.07 7.64
C GLY A 53 2.02 2.39 6.28
N ASP A 54 1.04 2.61 5.42
CA ASP A 54 0.97 1.99 4.09
C ASP A 54 2.11 2.43 3.18
N ILE A 55 2.48 3.71 3.21
CA ILE A 55 3.64 4.21 2.47
C ILE A 55 4.91 3.47 2.93
N LEU A 56 5.06 3.25 4.24
CA LEU A 56 6.20 2.52 4.80
C LEU A 56 6.19 1.06 4.34
N ILE A 57 5.06 0.36 4.46
CA ILE A 57 4.90 -1.03 4.03
C ILE A 57 5.19 -1.16 2.54
N ALA A 58 4.65 -0.26 1.70
CA ALA A 58 4.84 -0.28 0.26
C ALA A 58 6.32 -0.08 -0.10
N SER A 59 6.99 0.86 0.57
CA SER A 59 8.40 1.20 0.32
C SER A 59 9.34 0.08 0.76
N LEU A 60 9.09 -0.51 1.93
CA LEU A 60 9.87 -1.63 2.46
C LEU A 60 9.65 -2.89 1.62
N SER A 61 8.41 -3.19 1.23
CA SER A 61 8.09 -4.35 0.38
C SER A 61 8.69 -4.24 -1.01
N LEU A 62 8.69 -3.04 -1.61
CA LEU A 62 9.38 -2.79 -2.88
C LEU A 62 10.89 -2.99 -2.73
N THR A 63 11.48 -2.41 -1.69
CA THR A 63 12.92 -2.52 -1.43
C THR A 63 13.33 -3.97 -1.19
N GLY A 64 12.59 -4.70 -0.36
CA GLY A 64 12.78 -6.13 -0.09
C GLY A 64 12.70 -6.97 -1.36
N ALA A 65 11.66 -6.75 -2.18
CA ALA A 65 11.50 -7.45 -3.47
C ALA A 65 12.69 -7.21 -4.41
N ARG A 66 13.16 -5.97 -4.51
CA ARG A 66 14.35 -5.63 -5.32
C ARG A 66 15.62 -6.32 -4.81
N VAL A 67 15.80 -6.41 -3.48
CA VAL A 67 16.95 -7.09 -2.87
C VAL A 67 16.90 -8.59 -3.12
N ILE A 68 15.76 -9.24 -2.82
CA ILE A 68 15.54 -10.68 -3.00
C ILE A 68 15.77 -11.08 -4.46
N LEU A 69 15.22 -10.31 -5.39
CA LEU A 69 15.33 -10.59 -6.83
C LEU A 69 16.58 -10.00 -7.48
N ARG A 70 17.47 -9.36 -6.70
CA ARG A 70 18.67 -8.67 -7.19
C ARG A 70 18.39 -7.70 -8.36
N ALA A 71 17.21 -7.08 -8.37
CA ALA A 71 16.74 -6.20 -9.44
C ALA A 71 17.28 -4.76 -9.27
N ARG A 72 18.60 -4.60 -9.46
CA ARG A 72 19.31 -3.33 -9.26
C ARG A 72 18.81 -2.22 -10.20
N ASN A 73 18.53 -2.56 -11.46
CA ASN A 73 18.07 -1.60 -12.48
C ASN A 73 16.54 -1.54 -12.62
N TRP A 74 15.78 -1.96 -11.61
CA TRP A 74 14.34 -1.71 -11.59
C TRP A 74 14.05 -0.22 -11.84
N PRO A 75 13.10 0.13 -12.73
CA PRO A 75 12.02 -0.71 -13.28
C PRO A 75 12.31 -1.44 -14.59
N ARG A 76 13.56 -1.41 -15.11
CA ARG A 76 13.90 -2.07 -16.39
C ARG A 76 14.02 -3.58 -16.26
N ASP A 77 14.59 -4.05 -15.15
CA ASP A 77 14.83 -5.46 -14.92
C ASP A 77 13.72 -6.06 -14.04
N ARG A 78 13.21 -7.23 -14.45
CA ARG A 78 12.36 -8.10 -13.62
C ARG A 78 11.12 -7.41 -13.03
N SER A 79 10.57 -6.40 -13.72
CA SER A 79 9.51 -5.53 -13.18
C SER A 79 8.28 -6.30 -12.69
N VAL A 80 7.83 -7.30 -13.47
CA VAL A 80 6.69 -8.16 -13.09
C VAL A 80 7.02 -8.98 -11.84
N SER A 81 8.19 -9.63 -11.79
CA SER A 81 8.61 -10.40 -10.61
C SER A 81 8.74 -9.53 -9.36
N VAL A 82 9.28 -8.32 -9.51
CA VAL A 82 9.34 -7.33 -8.42
C VAL A 82 7.93 -6.99 -7.93
N ALA A 83 7.00 -6.72 -8.84
CA ALA A 83 5.60 -6.44 -8.46
C ALA A 83 4.95 -7.59 -7.69
N VAL A 84 5.10 -8.83 -8.17
CA VAL A 84 4.54 -10.02 -7.50
C VAL A 84 5.13 -10.19 -6.10
N VAL A 85 6.44 -10.10 -5.94
CA VAL A 85 7.09 -10.25 -4.63
C VAL A 85 6.74 -9.08 -3.70
N THR A 86 6.64 -7.85 -4.21
CA THR A 86 6.19 -6.69 -3.43
C THR A 86 4.78 -6.87 -2.89
N ILE A 87 3.84 -7.31 -3.74
CA ILE A 87 2.45 -7.59 -3.33
C ILE A 87 2.41 -8.71 -2.29
N ALA A 88 3.16 -9.80 -2.51
CA ALA A 88 3.21 -10.91 -1.57
C ALA A 88 3.76 -10.48 -0.19
N LEU A 89 4.86 -9.73 -0.15
CA LEU A 89 5.44 -9.21 1.09
C LEU A 89 4.47 -8.30 1.84
N ALA A 90 3.80 -7.41 1.11
CA ALA A 90 2.85 -6.50 1.73
C ALA A 90 1.60 -7.23 2.24
N LEU A 91 1.05 -8.18 1.48
CA LEU A 91 -0.09 -9.00 1.93
C LEU A 91 0.23 -9.79 3.20
N VAL A 92 1.41 -10.42 3.27
CA VAL A 92 1.85 -11.15 4.45
C VAL A 92 1.93 -10.21 5.66
N TYR A 93 2.51 -9.03 5.47
CA TYR A 93 2.59 -8.04 6.53
C TYR A 93 1.19 -7.56 6.97
N THR A 94 0.30 -7.25 6.04
CA THR A 94 -1.06 -6.75 6.32
C THR A 94 -1.90 -7.76 7.07
N VAL A 95 -1.87 -9.03 6.67
CA VAL A 95 -2.57 -10.10 7.40
C VAL A 95 -2.05 -10.19 8.84
N PHE A 96 -0.72 -10.15 9.01
CA PHE A 96 -0.11 -10.16 10.33
C PHE A 96 -0.48 -8.92 11.16
N SER A 97 -0.43 -7.72 10.58
CA SER A 97 -0.69 -6.46 11.27
C SER A 97 -2.16 -6.31 11.66
N GLU A 98 -3.09 -6.74 10.80
CA GLU A 98 -4.52 -6.71 11.12
C GLU A 98 -4.86 -7.71 12.23
N TRP A 99 -4.34 -8.94 12.15
CA TRP A 99 -4.50 -9.90 13.24
C TRP A 99 -3.98 -9.34 14.56
N TRP A 100 -2.79 -8.74 14.54
CA TRP A 100 -2.19 -8.17 15.74
C TRP A 100 -2.98 -6.98 16.31
N ASN A 101 -3.46 -6.07 15.45
CA ASN A 101 -4.16 -4.88 15.93
C ASN A 101 -5.61 -5.16 16.32
N VAL A 102 -6.31 -6.03 15.60
CA VAL A 102 -7.72 -6.37 15.86
C VAL A 102 -7.81 -7.39 16.99
N GLU A 103 -7.15 -8.55 16.90
CA GLU A 103 -7.34 -9.63 17.87
C GLU A 103 -6.53 -9.41 19.14
N VAL A 104 -5.25 -9.03 19.01
CA VAL A 104 -4.34 -8.95 20.16
C VAL A 104 -4.44 -7.60 20.88
N ARG A 105 -4.36 -6.50 20.13
CA ARG A 105 -4.36 -5.15 20.73
C ARG A 105 -5.74 -4.54 20.90
N GLN A 106 -6.75 -5.05 20.19
CA GLN A 106 -8.10 -4.46 20.13
C GLN A 106 -8.04 -2.94 19.85
N ALA A 107 -7.04 -2.51 19.05
CA ALA A 107 -6.74 -1.11 18.81
C ALA A 107 -7.82 -0.42 17.96
N TRP A 108 -8.50 -1.19 17.11
CA TRP A 108 -9.67 -0.78 16.36
C TRP A 108 -10.59 -1.95 16.08
N ALA A 109 -11.86 -1.64 15.78
CA ALA A 109 -12.89 -2.63 15.50
C ALA A 109 -13.57 -2.37 14.15
N TYR A 110 -13.88 -3.44 13.45
CA TYR A 110 -14.68 -3.38 12.23
C TYR A 110 -16.16 -3.22 12.56
N ARG A 111 -16.90 -2.56 11.67
CA ARG A 111 -18.37 -2.60 11.71
C ARG A 111 -18.89 -3.95 11.20
N ASP A 112 -20.15 -4.20 11.51
CA ASP A 112 -20.95 -5.31 11.00
C ASP A 112 -20.98 -5.37 9.46
N ILE A 113 -20.92 -4.22 8.79
CA ILE A 113 -20.90 -4.13 7.32
C ILE A 113 -19.56 -4.50 6.68
N MET A 114 -18.49 -4.68 7.45
CA MET A 114 -17.17 -5.02 6.91
C MET A 114 -17.09 -6.53 6.62
N PRO A 115 -16.96 -6.96 5.34
CA PRO A 115 -16.75 -8.36 5.04
C PRO A 115 -15.40 -8.80 5.60
N ARG A 116 -15.36 -9.98 6.25
CA ARG A 116 -14.14 -10.58 6.78
C ARG A 116 -13.83 -11.89 6.07
N LEU A 117 -12.56 -12.19 5.85
CA LEU A 117 -12.18 -13.49 5.31
C LEU A 117 -12.43 -14.61 6.33
N PRO A 118 -13.15 -15.68 5.95
CA PRO A 118 -13.34 -16.85 6.80
C PRO A 118 -11.99 -17.45 7.21
N GLY A 119 -11.85 -17.82 8.48
CA GLY A 119 -10.66 -18.47 9.04
C GLY A 119 -9.51 -17.53 9.44
N ILE A 120 -9.39 -16.35 8.80
CA ILE A 120 -8.34 -15.36 9.12
C ILE A 120 -8.88 -14.21 9.96
N GLY A 121 -10.16 -13.85 9.81
CA GLY A 121 -10.77 -12.75 10.55
C GLY A 121 -10.39 -11.34 10.07
N THR A 122 -9.37 -11.23 9.20
CA THR A 122 -8.97 -9.98 8.56
C THR A 122 -10.07 -9.42 7.67
N GLY A 123 -10.26 -8.10 7.73
CA GLY A 123 -11.18 -7.36 6.87
C GLY A 123 -10.80 -7.45 5.39
N LEU A 124 -11.81 -7.51 4.52
CA LEU A 124 -11.62 -7.62 3.08
C LEU A 124 -11.02 -6.35 2.46
N SER A 125 -11.37 -5.15 2.94
CA SER A 125 -10.88 -3.89 2.36
C SER A 125 -9.36 -3.74 2.43
N PRO A 126 -8.68 -3.95 3.58
CA PRO A 126 -7.21 -3.97 3.64
C PRO A 126 -6.58 -4.96 2.64
N LEU A 127 -7.18 -6.12 2.42
CA LEU A 127 -6.64 -7.10 1.47
C LEU A 127 -6.80 -6.64 0.02
N LEU A 128 -7.97 -6.08 -0.32
CA LEU A 128 -8.23 -5.50 -1.64
C LEU A 128 -7.31 -4.30 -1.92
N GLN A 129 -6.98 -3.51 -0.90
CA GLN A 129 -5.99 -2.44 -0.99
C GLN A 129 -4.65 -2.96 -1.52
N TRP A 130 -4.13 -4.02 -0.90
CA TRP A 130 -2.82 -4.58 -1.25
C TRP A 130 -2.82 -5.45 -2.53
N LEU A 131 -3.99 -5.88 -3.00
CA LEU A 131 -4.13 -6.50 -4.31
C LEU A 131 -4.28 -5.47 -5.44
N GLY A 132 -5.09 -4.42 -5.24
CA GLY A 132 -5.47 -3.47 -6.27
C GLY A 132 -4.48 -2.31 -6.43
N LEU A 133 -4.12 -1.64 -5.32
CA LEU A 133 -3.34 -0.40 -5.39
C LEU A 133 -1.93 -0.63 -5.92
N PRO A 134 -1.16 -1.65 -5.48
CA PRO A 134 0.17 -1.86 -6.03
C PRO A 134 0.15 -2.09 -7.54
N LEU A 135 -0.83 -2.84 -8.08
CA LEU A 135 -0.95 -3.06 -9.53
C LEU A 135 -1.09 -1.73 -10.28
N LEU A 136 -1.94 -0.83 -9.77
CA LEU A 136 -2.11 0.50 -10.35
C LEU A 136 -0.83 1.34 -10.23
N VAL A 137 -0.15 1.29 -9.09
CA VAL A 137 1.14 1.98 -8.88
C VAL A 137 2.20 1.49 -9.87
N PHE A 138 2.37 0.17 -10.01
CA PHE A 138 3.33 -0.41 -10.98
C PHE A 138 2.98 -0.02 -12.42
N TRP A 139 1.69 0.03 -12.76
CA TRP A 139 1.23 0.52 -14.05
C TRP A 139 1.58 2.00 -14.28
N ILE A 140 1.35 2.88 -13.29
CA ILE A 140 1.73 4.31 -13.35
C ILE A 140 3.25 4.46 -13.56
N VAL A 141 4.05 3.72 -12.78
CA VAL A 141 5.52 3.77 -12.88
C VAL A 141 5.98 3.33 -14.27
N ALA A 142 5.35 2.31 -14.86
CA ALA A 142 5.69 1.79 -16.18
C ALA A 142 5.30 2.74 -17.34
N ARG A 143 4.25 3.56 -17.17
CA ARG A 143 3.69 4.38 -18.25
C ARG A 143 4.26 5.79 -18.36
N LEU A 144 4.83 6.35 -17.28
CA LEU A 144 5.31 7.73 -17.30
C LEU A 144 6.68 7.87 -18.01
N PRO A 145 6.82 8.69 -19.07
CA PRO A 145 8.10 8.94 -19.73
C PRO A 145 9.12 9.55 -18.77
N GLY A 146 10.42 9.30 -18.94
CA GLY A 146 11.45 10.05 -18.22
C GLY A 146 11.36 11.55 -18.55
N ARG A 147 11.62 12.44 -17.59
CA ARG A 147 11.85 13.86 -17.91
C ARG A 147 13.15 13.96 -18.70
N SER A 148 13.16 14.63 -19.85
CA SER A 148 14.41 15.03 -20.48
C SER A 148 15.03 16.14 -19.63
N SER A 149 16.20 15.88 -19.05
CA SER A 149 17.08 16.97 -18.64
C SER A 149 17.59 17.61 -19.93
N SER A 150 16.97 18.72 -20.32
CA SER A 150 17.66 19.69 -21.18
C SER A 150 18.64 20.43 -20.26
N ARG A 151 19.93 20.16 -20.51
CA ARG A 151 21.15 20.88 -20.08
C ARG A 151 20.98 21.99 -19.04
#